data_AF-A0A973LEK8-F1
#
_entry.id   AF-A0A973LEK8-F1
#
_cell.length_a   1.000
_cell.length_b   1.000
_cell.length_c   1.000
_cell.angle_alpha   90.00
_cell.angle_beta   90.00
_cell.angle_gamma   90.00
#
_symmetry.space_group_name_H-M   'P 1'
#
loop_
_entity.id
_entity.type
_entity.pdbx_description
1 polymer ?
#
loop_
_entity_poly.entity_id
_entity_poly.type
_entity_poly.pdbx_seq_one_letter_code
_entity_poly.pdbx_strand_id
1 'polypeptide(L)'
;MANLEYADQRQFALHETCGPTTTLLSLTPTHGVGEGRGADVSAAPRHRAAAPCHGTTGGPGTRAGTDPELDAWRKDSRMQRISTRRGLAAGLATAALAAGIAALGSGGSAVADTNSTTAVSAGPATYTQAVPTGSPSQYSSPLERCANGTDHPISGANPILSEPLNTSFQSNVGLSESVSFAGNVWYGDWTFTFTNTSSQTLSTDCAVLIWRAPSSSDDHSYGASVTYGHPQQDYLEVPRGDGTSFYIARLGFHDVTLAQRQVPPGGTFTYRWGGAGNSAITMNQIRDSLKFTADLTLDANQSMVLHYGTNRLTN
;
A
#
# COMPACT_ATOMS: atom_id res chain seq x y z
N MET A 1 33.92 5.22 -32.80
CA MET A 1 34.16 3.82 -33.20
C MET A 1 34.59 3.05 -31.97
N ALA A 2 33.70 2.20 -31.47
CA ALA A 2 33.93 1.00 -30.66
C ALA A 2 32.58 0.65 -30.02
N ASN A 3 31.88 -0.28 -30.68
CA ASN A 3 30.65 -0.90 -30.20
C ASN A 3 31.00 -1.86 -29.05
N LEU A 4 30.19 -1.88 -28.01
CA LEU A 4 30.09 -3.00 -27.09
C LEU A 4 28.61 -3.31 -26.91
N GLU A 5 28.13 -4.21 -27.77
CA GLU A 5 26.89 -4.96 -27.61
C GLU A 5 27.07 -5.92 -26.42
N TYR A 6 26.12 -5.90 -25.49
CA TYR A 6 25.97 -6.98 -24.51
C TYR A 6 24.73 -7.78 -24.90
N ALA A 7 24.98 -8.99 -25.40
CA ALA A 7 23.94 -9.92 -25.80
C ALA A 7 23.33 -10.60 -24.56
N ASP A 8 21.99 -10.56 -24.52
CA ASP A 8 21.11 -11.27 -23.61
C ASP A 8 21.18 -12.79 -23.90
N GLN A 9 21.65 -13.59 -22.95
CA GLN A 9 21.54 -15.06 -22.99
C GLN A 9 20.58 -15.51 -21.89
N ARG A 10 19.30 -15.63 -22.26
CA ARG A 10 18.32 -16.43 -21.53
C ARG A 10 18.54 -17.91 -21.86
N GLN A 11 19.07 -18.67 -20.91
CA GLN A 11 18.96 -20.13 -20.94
C GLN A 11 17.72 -20.56 -20.14
N PHE A 12 16.75 -21.13 -20.86
CA PHE A 12 15.73 -22.00 -20.29
C PHE A 12 16.40 -23.29 -19.82
N ALA A 13 16.32 -23.57 -18.52
CA ALA A 13 16.54 -24.90 -17.97
C ALA A 13 15.28 -25.33 -17.23
N LEU A 14 14.42 -26.06 -17.93
CA LEU A 14 13.46 -26.97 -17.32
C LEU A 14 14.27 -28.14 -16.76
N HIS A 15 14.33 -28.26 -15.45
CA HIS A 15 14.72 -29.49 -14.79
C HIS A 15 13.71 -29.82 -13.70
N GLU A 16 12.76 -30.67 -14.07
CA GLU A 16 12.02 -31.49 -13.12
C GLU A 16 13.00 -32.52 -12.54
N THR A 17 13.22 -32.46 -11.23
CA THR A 17 13.69 -33.61 -10.47
C THR A 17 12.91 -33.68 -9.15
N CYS A 18 11.96 -34.61 -9.11
CA CYS A 18 11.44 -35.14 -7.85
C CYS A 18 12.56 -35.93 -7.16
N GLY A 19 12.89 -35.56 -5.92
CA GLY A 19 13.87 -36.23 -5.07
C GLY A 19 13.47 -36.15 -3.59
N PRO A 20 13.91 -37.10 -2.75
CA PRO A 20 13.11 -37.63 -1.65
C PRO A 20 13.15 -36.82 -0.36
N THR A 21 12.04 -36.90 0.36
CA THR A 21 11.84 -36.47 1.75
C THR A 21 12.93 -37.05 2.65
N THR A 22 13.82 -36.19 3.15
CA THR A 22 14.76 -36.55 4.23
C THR A 22 14.23 -35.95 5.52
N THR A 23 13.66 -36.81 6.37
CA THR A 23 13.26 -36.48 7.74
C THR A 23 14.53 -36.32 8.59
N LEU A 24 14.89 -35.08 8.92
CA LEU A 24 15.93 -34.79 9.91
C LEU A 24 15.32 -34.90 11.31
N LEU A 25 15.60 -36.02 11.97
CA LEU A 25 15.34 -36.24 13.39
C LEU A 25 16.32 -35.37 14.20
N SER A 26 15.82 -34.33 14.89
CA SER A 26 16.60 -33.58 15.87
C SER A 26 16.52 -34.29 17.22
N LEU A 27 17.65 -34.80 17.70
CA LEU A 27 17.84 -35.31 19.05
C LEU A 27 18.21 -34.13 19.96
N THR A 28 17.36 -33.80 20.93
CA THR A 28 17.75 -33.01 22.10
C THR A 28 18.08 -33.94 23.27
N PRO A 29 19.17 -33.69 24.02
CA PRO A 29 19.45 -34.44 25.24
C PRO A 29 18.61 -33.90 26.40
N THR A 30 17.85 -34.79 27.05
CA THR A 30 17.19 -34.53 28.33
C THR A 30 18.07 -35.07 29.47
N HIS A 31 18.37 -34.22 30.45
CA HIS A 31 18.69 -34.64 31.82
C HIS A 31 17.40 -34.56 32.62
N GLY A 32 17.01 -35.67 33.25
CA GLY A 32 15.84 -35.74 34.12
C GLY A 32 16.21 -35.69 35.60
N VAL A 33 15.22 -35.37 36.46
CA VAL A 33 14.93 -36.01 37.76
C VAL A 33 13.47 -35.67 38.12
N GLY A 34 12.67 -36.63 38.58
CA GLY A 34 11.51 -36.37 39.45
C GLY A 34 10.25 -37.20 39.18
N GLU A 35 10.02 -38.21 40.00
CA GLU A 35 8.96 -39.23 39.97
C GLU A 35 7.52 -38.71 40.21
N GLY A 36 6.53 -39.39 39.63
CA GLY A 36 5.12 -39.27 40.01
C GLY A 36 4.17 -40.10 39.13
N ARG A 37 3.51 -41.09 39.72
CA ARG A 37 2.73 -42.19 39.11
C ARG A 37 1.38 -41.77 38.48
N GLY A 38 0.94 -42.51 37.45
CA GLY A 38 -0.47 -42.93 37.34
C GLY A 38 -1.17 -42.89 35.96
N ALA A 39 -1.30 -44.06 35.34
CA ALA A 39 -2.39 -44.56 34.49
C ALA A 39 -2.57 -44.07 33.01
N ASP A 40 -2.24 -45.02 32.10
CA ASP A 40 -2.94 -45.45 30.87
C ASP A 40 -4.14 -44.63 30.34
N VAL A 41 -4.18 -44.35 29.03
CA VAL A 41 -4.74 -45.24 27.97
C VAL A 41 -4.38 -44.69 26.57
N SER A 42 -3.90 -45.61 25.74
CA SER A 42 -3.64 -45.63 24.29
C SER A 42 -4.62 -44.90 23.36
N ALA A 43 -4.09 -44.18 22.36
CA ALA A 43 -4.42 -44.38 20.94
C ALA A 43 -3.50 -43.53 20.03
N ALA A 44 -2.73 -44.21 19.19
CA ALA A 44 -1.85 -43.65 18.16
C ALA A 44 -2.61 -43.44 16.81
N PRO A 45 -1.99 -42.89 15.76
CA PRO A 45 -2.59 -41.89 14.89
C PRO A 45 -3.18 -42.48 13.60
N ARG A 46 -4.15 -41.78 12.99
CA ARG A 46 -4.55 -42.05 11.60
C ARG A 46 -3.93 -41.03 10.66
N HIS A 47 -2.85 -41.45 10.01
CA HIS A 47 -2.44 -40.90 8.73
C HIS A 47 -3.55 -41.14 7.69
N ARG A 48 -3.92 -40.10 6.94
CA ARG A 48 -4.53 -40.27 5.61
C ARG A 48 -3.69 -39.58 4.57
N ALA A 49 -3.40 -40.37 3.55
CA ALA A 49 -2.54 -40.10 2.42
C ALA A 49 -3.12 -39.05 1.47
N ALA A 50 -2.22 -38.29 0.86
CA ALA A 50 -2.46 -37.58 -0.38
C ALA A 50 -2.56 -38.57 -1.55
N ALA A 51 -3.40 -38.24 -2.54
CA ALA A 51 -3.51 -38.90 -3.83
C ALA A 51 -3.86 -37.82 -4.89
N PRO A 52 -3.67 -38.07 -6.20
CA PRO A 52 -2.57 -37.49 -6.96
C PRO A 52 -3.01 -36.54 -8.07
N CYS A 53 -2.04 -35.78 -8.60
CA CYS A 53 -2.16 -34.99 -9.82
C CYS A 53 -2.46 -35.89 -11.03
N HIS A 54 -3.54 -35.62 -11.75
CA HIS A 54 -3.81 -36.15 -13.08
C HIS A 54 -3.37 -35.14 -14.14
N GLY A 55 -2.33 -35.49 -14.90
CA GLY A 55 -2.04 -34.89 -16.19
C GLY A 55 -2.77 -35.63 -17.30
N THR A 56 -3.32 -34.88 -18.26
CA THR A 56 -3.73 -35.41 -19.57
C THR A 56 -3.09 -34.58 -20.68
N THR A 57 -2.31 -35.28 -21.47
CA THR A 57 -1.65 -34.92 -22.73
C THR A 57 -2.65 -34.69 -23.87
N GLY A 58 -2.33 -33.74 -24.76
CA GLY A 58 -2.94 -33.62 -26.09
C GLY A 58 -2.22 -32.58 -26.94
N GLY A 59 -1.34 -33.03 -27.84
CA GLY A 59 -0.57 -32.20 -28.78
C GLY A 59 -1.32 -31.85 -30.07
N PRO A 60 -0.60 -31.66 -31.20
CA PRO A 60 -0.35 -30.34 -31.78
C PRO A 60 -1.05 -30.09 -33.14
N GLY A 61 -1.18 -28.82 -33.52
CA GLY A 61 -1.63 -28.37 -34.83
C GLY A 61 -0.85 -27.15 -35.32
N THR A 62 -0.37 -27.21 -36.55
CA THR A 62 0.62 -26.36 -37.20
C THR A 62 0.03 -25.16 -37.98
N ARG A 63 0.89 -24.13 -38.17
CA ARG A 63 1.23 -23.41 -39.43
C ARG A 63 0.83 -21.91 -39.60
N ALA A 64 1.89 -21.12 -39.90
CA ALA A 64 2.03 -19.89 -40.72
C ALA A 64 1.25 -18.62 -40.29
N GLY A 65 1.85 -17.43 -40.09
CA GLY A 65 2.72 -16.62 -40.99
C GLY A 65 1.81 -15.84 -41.96
N THR A 66 1.75 -14.50 -42.06
CA THR A 66 2.79 -13.46 -42.16
C THR A 66 2.24 -12.03 -41.95
N ASP A 67 3.17 -11.09 -41.72
CA ASP A 67 3.14 -9.63 -41.48
C ASP A 67 2.21 -8.72 -42.32
N PRO A 68 1.94 -7.49 -41.82
CA PRO A 68 1.73 -6.31 -42.66
C PRO A 68 2.87 -5.27 -42.56
N GLU A 69 3.52 -5.08 -43.71
CA GLU A 69 3.61 -3.81 -44.46
C GLU A 69 4.21 -2.55 -43.78
N LEU A 70 5.43 -2.21 -44.22
CA LEU A 70 6.10 -0.91 -44.09
C LEU A 70 6.18 -0.26 -45.48
N ASP A 71 5.67 0.97 -45.61
CA ASP A 71 6.07 2.02 -46.56
C ASP A 71 5.25 3.28 -46.17
N ALA A 72 5.71 4.54 -46.18
CA ALA A 72 6.82 5.15 -46.86
C ALA A 72 7.04 6.60 -46.33
N TRP A 73 8.26 7.11 -46.57
CA TRP A 73 8.64 8.50 -46.89
C TRP A 73 8.96 9.57 -45.82
N ARG A 74 10.27 9.90 -45.79
CA ARG A 74 10.90 11.17 -45.39
C ARG A 74 10.50 12.32 -46.33
N LYS A 75 10.38 13.55 -45.78
CA LYS A 75 11.02 14.76 -46.38
C LYS A 75 11.12 15.93 -45.38
N ASP A 76 12.37 16.18 -45.02
CA ASP A 76 13.10 17.42 -44.84
C ASP A 76 12.41 18.81 -44.68
N SER A 77 12.99 19.55 -43.73
CA SER A 77 13.42 20.96 -43.80
C SER A 77 12.41 22.10 -43.59
N ARG A 78 12.56 22.86 -42.48
CA ARG A 78 13.16 24.22 -42.45
C ARG A 78 12.94 24.93 -41.11
N MET A 79 14.03 25.45 -40.55
CA MET A 79 14.02 26.58 -39.61
C MET A 79 13.41 27.83 -40.26
N GLN A 80 12.54 28.53 -39.54
CA GLN A 80 12.42 29.99 -39.65
C GLN A 80 12.10 30.61 -38.29
N ARG A 81 12.71 31.78 -38.08
CA ARG A 81 12.92 32.51 -36.84
C ARG A 81 12.01 33.77 -36.84
N ILE A 82 11.64 34.23 -35.63
CA ILE A 82 11.31 35.63 -35.23
C ILE A 82 9.92 36.17 -35.63
N SER A 83 9.07 36.52 -34.64
CA SER A 83 9.00 37.93 -34.16
C SER A 83 8.07 38.12 -32.95
N THR A 84 8.58 38.93 -32.02
CA THR A 84 7.96 39.56 -30.86
C THR A 84 6.99 40.66 -31.30
N ARG A 85 5.81 40.76 -30.67
CA ARG A 85 5.16 42.07 -30.43
C ARG A 85 4.55 42.14 -29.03
N ARG A 86 5.04 43.16 -28.32
CA ARG A 86 4.52 43.74 -27.09
C ARG A 86 3.21 44.47 -27.38
N GLY A 87 2.28 44.42 -26.44
CA GLY A 87 1.18 45.38 -26.31
C GLY A 87 0.95 45.65 -24.82
N LEU A 88 1.52 46.75 -24.31
CA LEU A 88 1.11 47.35 -23.05
C LEU A 88 -0.26 48.02 -23.23
N ALA A 89 -1.16 47.83 -22.26
CA ALA A 89 -2.13 48.85 -21.91
C ALA A 89 -2.33 48.81 -20.38
N ALA A 90 -1.88 49.89 -19.74
CA ALA A 90 -2.17 50.22 -18.35
C ALA A 90 -3.55 50.88 -18.27
N GLY A 91 -4.29 50.65 -17.19
CA GLY A 91 -5.54 51.35 -16.91
C GLY A 91 -6.21 50.87 -15.63
N LEU A 92 -6.09 51.69 -14.58
CA LEU A 92 -6.67 51.56 -13.24
C LEU A 92 -8.20 51.43 -13.25
N ALA A 93 -8.77 50.54 -12.42
CA ALA A 93 -10.02 50.77 -11.68
C ALA A 93 -10.37 49.61 -10.72
N THR A 94 -10.28 49.91 -9.42
CA THR A 94 -11.29 49.67 -8.37
C THR A 94 -12.13 48.38 -8.36
N ALA A 95 -11.91 47.60 -7.29
CA ALA A 95 -12.84 46.72 -6.57
C ALA A 95 -14.18 46.35 -7.24
N ALA A 96 -14.29 45.08 -7.62
CA ALA A 96 -15.53 44.30 -7.57
C ALA A 96 -15.20 42.88 -7.08
N LEU A 97 -15.00 42.75 -5.77
CA LEU A 97 -15.21 41.49 -5.08
C LEU A 97 -16.72 41.19 -5.15
N ALA A 98 -17.08 39.94 -5.44
CA ALA A 98 -18.45 39.42 -5.56
C ALA A 98 -19.15 39.56 -6.92
N ALA A 99 -18.75 38.71 -7.88
CA ALA A 99 -19.66 38.06 -8.84
C ALA A 99 -18.85 37.01 -9.62
N GLY A 100 -19.01 35.74 -9.28
CA GLY A 100 -18.28 34.66 -9.95
C GLY A 100 -18.48 33.25 -9.39
N ILE A 101 -19.22 33.08 -8.30
CA ILE A 101 -19.74 31.76 -7.89
C ILE A 101 -21.14 31.61 -8.48
N ALA A 102 -21.24 31.51 -9.80
CA ALA A 102 -22.49 31.16 -10.49
C ALA A 102 -22.22 30.49 -11.85
N ALA A 103 -21.15 29.69 -11.93
CA ALA A 103 -20.89 28.80 -13.07
C ALA A 103 -20.75 27.32 -12.64
N LEU A 104 -21.26 26.95 -11.46
CA LEU A 104 -21.43 25.54 -11.05
C LEU A 104 -22.88 25.03 -11.21
N GLY A 105 -23.75 25.79 -11.89
CA GLY A 105 -25.18 25.52 -11.99
C GLY A 105 -25.62 24.64 -13.18
N SER A 106 -24.71 23.99 -13.91
CA SER A 106 -25.08 23.10 -15.01
C SER A 106 -24.12 21.91 -15.17
N GLY A 107 -23.57 21.40 -14.06
CA GLY A 107 -23.01 20.05 -14.06
C GLY A 107 -24.18 19.08 -13.98
N GLY A 108 -24.50 18.41 -15.08
CA GLY A 108 -25.46 17.30 -15.04
C GLY A 108 -25.11 16.37 -13.88
N SER A 109 -26.12 15.86 -13.18
CA SER A 109 -25.96 14.97 -12.03
C SER A 109 -24.87 13.95 -12.35
N ALA A 110 -23.69 14.14 -11.76
CA ALA A 110 -22.64 13.16 -11.86
C ALA A 110 -23.22 11.90 -11.25
N VAL A 111 -23.45 10.89 -12.08
CA VAL A 111 -23.81 9.57 -11.59
C VAL A 111 -22.69 9.20 -10.62
N ALA A 112 -23.03 8.99 -9.35
CA ALA A 112 -22.06 8.59 -8.36
C ALA A 112 -21.34 7.35 -8.89
N ASP A 113 -20.02 7.44 -9.08
CA ASP A 113 -19.22 6.28 -9.40
C ASP A 113 -19.40 5.29 -8.25
N THR A 114 -20.08 4.16 -8.50
CA THR A 114 -20.33 3.16 -7.47
C THR A 114 -19.05 2.49 -6.99
N ASN A 115 -17.93 2.74 -7.66
CA ASN A 115 -16.60 2.23 -7.34
C ASN A 115 -15.71 3.28 -6.67
N SER A 116 -16.23 4.46 -6.35
CA SER A 116 -15.49 5.48 -5.61
C SER A 116 -16.38 6.24 -4.63
N THR A 117 -15.77 6.74 -3.56
CA THR A 117 -16.43 7.58 -2.56
C THR A 117 -16.11 9.05 -2.82
N THR A 118 -16.98 9.95 -2.38
CA THR A 118 -16.63 11.38 -2.32
C THR A 118 -15.56 11.58 -1.26
N ALA A 119 -14.66 12.53 -1.52
CA ALA A 119 -13.60 12.84 -0.57
C ALA A 119 -14.15 13.47 0.72
N VAL A 120 -13.55 13.13 1.86
CA VAL A 120 -13.80 13.71 3.18
C VAL A 120 -12.50 14.23 3.78
N SER A 121 -12.55 15.27 4.59
CA SER A 121 -11.35 15.91 5.14
C SER A 121 -11.31 15.88 6.66
N ALA A 122 -10.12 15.71 7.22
CA ALA A 122 -9.87 15.73 8.65
C ALA A 122 -8.50 16.31 8.98
N GLY A 123 -8.32 16.66 10.26
CA GLY A 123 -7.07 17.17 10.81
C GLY A 123 -6.83 18.67 10.62
N PRO A 124 -5.80 19.22 11.28
CA PRO A 124 -5.52 20.65 11.28
C PRO A 124 -4.87 21.10 9.97
N ALA A 125 -5.26 22.29 9.48
CA ALA A 125 -4.65 22.93 8.31
C ALA A 125 -3.19 23.36 8.54
N THR A 126 -2.74 23.36 9.80
CA THR A 126 -1.39 23.71 10.23
C THR A 126 -0.87 22.73 11.27
N TYR A 127 0.35 22.23 11.09
CA TYR A 127 1.05 21.40 12.07
C TYR A 127 2.56 21.67 12.01
N THR A 128 3.30 21.13 12.97
CA THR A 128 4.77 21.04 12.91
C THR A 128 5.14 19.58 12.91
N GLN A 129 6.01 19.18 12.00
CA GLN A 129 6.53 17.83 11.91
C GLN A 129 8.05 17.89 11.90
N ALA A 130 8.67 17.20 12.85
CA ALA A 130 10.09 16.92 12.81
C ALA A 130 10.36 15.93 11.68
N VAL A 131 11.44 16.15 10.92
CA VAL A 131 11.84 15.29 9.80
C VAL A 131 13.17 14.62 10.11
N PRO A 132 13.31 13.32 9.82
CA PRO A 132 14.55 12.62 10.11
C PRO A 132 15.65 13.03 9.13
N THR A 133 16.90 12.88 9.55
CA THR A 133 18.08 13.07 8.71
C THR A 133 18.80 11.75 8.46
N GLY A 134 19.59 11.69 7.39
CA GLY A 134 20.38 10.51 7.04
C GLY A 134 20.38 10.27 5.54
N SER A 135 20.99 9.16 5.14
CA SER A 135 20.97 8.67 3.77
C SER A 135 20.10 7.41 3.68
N PRO A 136 19.49 7.13 2.52
CA PRO A 136 18.81 5.86 2.30
C PRO A 136 19.77 4.68 2.38
N SER A 137 19.19 3.50 2.60
CA SER A 137 19.79 2.19 2.82
C SER A 137 20.85 2.17 3.93
N GLN A 138 20.65 3.03 4.94
CA GLN A 138 21.42 3.05 6.17
C GLN A 138 20.50 2.71 7.33
N TYR A 139 20.29 1.41 7.56
CA TYR A 139 19.29 0.88 8.48
C TYR A 139 19.45 1.35 9.93
N SER A 140 20.63 1.82 10.34
CA SER A 140 20.86 2.41 11.67
C SER A 140 20.62 3.92 11.74
N SER A 141 20.29 4.57 10.62
CA SER A 141 20.09 6.01 10.55
C SER A 141 18.68 6.43 10.99
N PRO A 142 18.50 7.66 11.54
CA PRO A 142 17.18 8.17 11.91
C PRO A 142 16.16 8.17 10.76
N LEU A 143 16.62 8.32 9.51
CA LEU A 143 15.79 8.25 8.31
C LEU A 143 15.12 6.87 8.14
N GLU A 144 15.71 5.79 8.65
CA GLU A 144 15.21 4.42 8.43
C GLU A 144 14.62 3.78 9.68
N ARG A 145 14.27 4.60 10.68
CA ARG A 145 13.81 4.14 12.00
C ARG A 145 12.57 3.23 11.97
N CYS A 146 11.66 3.43 11.01
CA CYS A 146 10.51 2.54 10.78
C CYS A 146 10.73 1.56 9.63
N ALA A 147 11.85 1.69 8.93
CA ALA A 147 12.25 0.72 7.94
C ALA A 147 12.81 -0.54 8.61
N ASN A 148 13.36 -0.46 9.83
CA ASN A 148 13.75 -1.69 10.54
C ASN A 148 12.56 -2.47 11.11
N GLY A 149 12.52 -3.73 10.73
CA GLY A 149 11.43 -4.64 10.95
C GLY A 149 11.50 -5.41 12.24
N THR A 150 10.94 -4.83 13.29
CA THR A 150 10.71 -5.58 14.52
C THR A 150 9.24 -5.93 14.59
N ASP A 151 8.93 -7.22 14.70
CA ASP A 151 7.58 -7.63 15.06
C ASP A 151 7.28 -7.11 16.46
N HIS A 152 6.07 -6.59 16.63
CA HIS A 152 5.59 -6.10 17.92
C HIS A 152 4.39 -6.96 18.34
N PRO A 153 4.59 -8.25 18.68
CA PRO A 153 3.48 -9.10 19.10
C PRO A 153 2.95 -8.63 20.45
N ILE A 154 1.62 -8.67 20.59
CA ILE A 154 0.95 -8.44 21.87
C ILE A 154 0.41 -9.74 22.43
N SER A 155 0.31 -9.85 23.74
CA SER A 155 -0.32 -11.00 24.40
C SER A 155 -1.82 -10.76 24.57
N GLY A 156 -2.64 -11.78 24.26
CA GLY A 156 -4.08 -11.73 24.47
C GLY A 156 -4.87 -11.12 23.32
N ALA A 157 -6.12 -10.74 23.59
CA ALA A 157 -6.98 -10.10 22.59
C ALA A 157 -6.48 -8.70 22.25
N ASN A 158 -6.54 -8.32 20.97
CA ASN A 158 -6.11 -7.00 20.54
C ASN A 158 -7.02 -5.90 21.15
N PRO A 159 -6.45 -4.86 21.78
CA PRO A 159 -7.22 -3.77 22.40
C PRO A 159 -8.25 -3.13 21.45
N ILE A 160 -7.93 -3.06 20.15
CA ILE A 160 -8.81 -2.44 19.14
C ILE A 160 -10.19 -3.09 19.04
N LEU A 161 -10.32 -4.37 19.43
CA LEU A 161 -11.60 -5.08 19.44
C LEU A 161 -12.56 -4.55 20.53
N SER A 162 -12.04 -3.87 21.53
CA SER A 162 -12.82 -3.27 22.63
C SER A 162 -13.07 -1.77 22.45
N GLU A 163 -12.45 -1.15 21.45
CA GLU A 163 -12.60 0.28 21.21
C GLU A 163 -13.91 0.60 20.47
N PRO A 164 -14.51 1.79 20.71
CA PRO A 164 -15.61 2.27 19.90
C PRO A 164 -15.21 2.34 18.42
N LEU A 165 -16.14 1.97 17.55
CA LEU A 165 -15.92 2.08 16.10
C LEU A 165 -15.68 3.53 15.71
N ASN A 166 -14.61 3.78 14.97
CA ASN A 166 -14.46 5.03 14.26
C ASN A 166 -15.45 5.07 13.08
N THR A 167 -16.23 6.16 12.99
CA THR A 167 -17.28 6.34 11.97
C THR A 167 -17.16 7.66 11.22
N SER A 168 -16.02 8.33 11.36
CA SER A 168 -15.64 9.51 10.58
C SER A 168 -14.13 9.49 10.36
N PHE A 169 -13.66 9.83 9.17
CA PHE A 169 -12.22 9.94 8.91
C PHE A 169 -11.54 10.83 9.97
N GLN A 170 -10.44 10.33 10.56
CA GLN A 170 -9.63 11.06 11.54
C GLN A 170 -8.20 11.22 11.05
N SER A 171 -7.61 12.40 11.30
CA SER A 171 -6.21 12.66 11.01
C SER A 171 -5.61 13.67 11.98
N ASN A 172 -4.34 13.49 12.36
CA ASN A 172 -3.58 14.48 13.15
C ASN A 172 -2.87 15.55 12.28
N VAL A 173 -3.01 15.45 10.96
CA VAL A 173 -2.53 16.42 9.95
C VAL A 173 -3.62 16.71 8.93
N GLY A 174 -3.58 17.85 8.26
CA GLY A 174 -4.59 18.22 7.26
C GLY A 174 -4.57 17.28 6.06
N LEU A 175 -5.58 16.41 5.94
CA LEU A 175 -5.75 15.48 4.84
C LEU A 175 -7.19 15.49 4.33
N SER A 176 -7.33 15.26 3.03
CA SER A 176 -8.56 14.78 2.40
C SER A 176 -8.34 13.33 1.96
N GLU A 177 -9.37 12.49 2.08
CA GLU A 177 -9.32 11.07 1.77
C GLU A 177 -10.54 10.64 0.96
N SER A 178 -10.33 9.78 -0.04
CA SER A 178 -11.39 9.00 -0.70
C SER A 178 -10.94 7.55 -0.90
N VAL A 179 -11.88 6.62 -0.86
CA VAL A 179 -11.71 5.21 -1.22
C VAL A 179 -12.26 4.94 -2.61
N SER A 180 -11.51 4.19 -3.41
CA SER A 180 -12.00 3.54 -4.63
C SER A 180 -11.81 2.03 -4.58
N PHE A 181 -12.60 1.30 -5.37
CA PHE A 181 -12.51 -0.15 -5.54
C PHE A 181 -12.33 -0.52 -7.01
N ALA A 182 -11.41 -1.42 -7.31
CA ALA A 182 -11.23 -2.01 -8.63
C ALA A 182 -11.17 -3.53 -8.50
N GLY A 183 -12.14 -4.24 -9.08
CA GLY A 183 -12.17 -5.69 -8.97
C GLY A 183 -13.54 -6.29 -9.26
N ASN A 184 -13.79 -7.46 -8.71
CA ASN A 184 -15.04 -8.20 -8.83
C ASN A 184 -15.41 -8.86 -7.49
N VAL A 185 -16.43 -9.73 -7.51
CA VAL A 185 -16.96 -10.39 -6.30
C VAL A 185 -15.99 -11.36 -5.63
N TRP A 186 -14.98 -11.85 -6.34
CA TRP A 186 -14.00 -12.80 -5.82
C TRP A 186 -12.77 -12.11 -5.25
N TYR A 187 -12.37 -11.01 -5.88
CA TYR A 187 -11.15 -10.30 -5.54
C TYR A 187 -11.22 -8.85 -6.04
N GLY A 188 -10.67 -7.93 -5.27
CA GLY A 188 -10.41 -6.59 -5.75
C GLY A 188 -9.45 -5.82 -4.89
N ASP A 189 -9.02 -4.69 -5.44
CA ASP A 189 -8.15 -3.73 -4.80
C ASP A 189 -8.96 -2.55 -4.33
N TRP A 190 -8.82 -2.20 -3.06
CA TRP A 190 -9.25 -0.92 -2.54
C TRP A 190 -8.06 0.02 -2.50
N THR A 191 -8.29 1.29 -2.80
CA THR A 191 -7.27 2.33 -2.76
C THR A 191 -7.78 3.50 -1.95
N PHE A 192 -7.12 3.78 -0.82
CA PHE A 192 -7.18 5.08 -0.18
C PHE A 192 -6.37 6.06 -1.02
N THR A 193 -6.97 7.18 -1.40
CA THR A 193 -6.27 8.32 -1.99
C THR A 193 -6.32 9.48 -1.02
N PHE A 194 -5.15 9.93 -0.60
CA PHE A 194 -4.96 11.04 0.31
C PHE A 194 -4.49 12.27 -0.45
N THR A 195 -4.99 13.44 -0.08
CA THR A 195 -4.49 14.74 -0.54
C THR A 195 -4.06 15.56 0.67
N ASN A 196 -2.85 16.11 0.65
CA ASN A 196 -2.39 17.05 1.66
C ASN A 196 -3.14 18.39 1.52
N THR A 197 -4.05 18.67 2.43
CA THR A 197 -4.87 19.90 2.44
C THR A 197 -4.26 21.02 3.26
N SER A 198 -3.13 20.75 3.93
CA SER A 198 -2.40 21.72 4.74
C SER A 198 -1.52 22.63 3.88
N SER A 199 -0.95 23.67 4.51
CA SER A 199 0.09 24.50 3.90
C SER A 199 1.50 24.00 4.15
N GLN A 200 1.67 22.89 4.89
CA GLN A 200 2.96 22.28 5.19
C GLN A 200 3.22 21.08 4.29
N THR A 201 4.49 20.80 4.04
CA THR A 201 4.89 19.50 3.47
C THR A 201 4.70 18.42 4.52
N LEU A 202 4.08 17.30 4.13
CA LEU A 202 3.86 16.13 4.99
C LEU A 202 4.90 15.08 4.70
N SER A 203 5.66 14.64 5.70
CA SER A 203 6.37 13.38 5.63
C SER A 203 5.44 12.22 6.00
N THR A 204 5.38 11.20 5.15
CA THR A 204 4.62 9.97 5.41
C THR A 204 5.45 8.88 6.10
N ASP A 205 6.70 9.19 6.41
CA ASP A 205 7.61 8.29 7.12
C ASP A 205 7.04 7.97 8.52
N CYS A 206 7.01 6.69 8.88
CA CYS A 206 6.44 6.19 10.13
C CYS A 206 4.94 6.43 10.33
N ALA A 207 4.21 6.92 9.32
CA ALA A 207 2.77 7.15 9.45
C ALA A 207 2.03 5.84 9.74
N VAL A 208 1.02 5.90 10.60
CA VAL A 208 0.16 4.76 10.95
C VAL A 208 -1.25 4.97 10.40
N LEU A 209 -1.76 3.94 9.72
CA LEU A 209 -3.12 3.84 9.22
C LEU A 209 -3.84 2.77 10.05
N ILE A 210 -5.02 3.11 10.58
CA ILE A 210 -5.92 2.16 11.23
C ILE A 210 -7.29 2.27 10.57
N TRP A 211 -7.82 1.19 10.02
CA TRP A 211 -9.13 1.19 9.35
C TRP A 211 -9.86 -0.12 9.53
N ARG A 212 -11.11 -0.14 9.10
CA ARG A 212 -11.93 -1.35 8.99
C ARG A 212 -12.22 -1.65 7.53
N ALA A 213 -12.10 -2.92 7.15
CA ALA A 213 -12.39 -3.39 5.79
C ALA A 213 -12.86 -4.86 5.83
N PRO A 214 -13.28 -5.44 4.68
CA PRO A 214 -13.50 -6.88 4.57
C PRO A 214 -12.30 -7.66 5.10
N SER A 215 -12.51 -8.78 5.80
CA SER A 215 -11.42 -9.62 6.30
C SER A 215 -10.63 -10.30 5.17
N SER A 216 -9.43 -10.78 5.50
CA SER A 216 -8.55 -11.59 4.64
C SER A 216 -7.92 -10.82 3.49
N SER A 217 -7.33 -9.67 3.81
CA SER A 217 -6.49 -8.93 2.85
C SER A 217 -5.13 -9.59 2.69
N ASP A 218 -4.68 -9.76 1.45
CA ASP A 218 -3.48 -10.50 1.07
C ASP A 218 -2.47 -9.70 0.20
N ASP A 219 -2.83 -8.51 -0.28
CA ASP A 219 -1.93 -7.56 -0.94
C ASP A 219 -1.98 -6.20 -0.24
N HIS A 220 -0.84 -5.54 -0.12
CA HIS A 220 -0.73 -4.18 0.40
C HIS A 220 0.39 -3.42 -0.30
N SER A 221 0.08 -2.24 -0.83
CA SER A 221 1.08 -1.40 -1.49
C SER A 221 0.81 0.08 -1.26
N TYR A 222 1.86 0.89 -1.37
CA TYR A 222 1.80 2.33 -1.27
C TYR A 222 2.15 2.96 -2.61
N GLY A 223 1.59 4.14 -2.87
CA GLY A 223 1.91 5.00 -4.01
C GLY A 223 2.01 6.47 -3.60
N ALA A 224 2.71 7.28 -4.39
CA ALA A 224 2.72 8.73 -4.22
C ALA A 224 2.74 9.47 -5.57
N SER A 225 2.25 10.71 -5.60
CA SER A 225 2.31 11.58 -6.78
C SER A 225 3.73 12.06 -7.10
N VAL A 226 4.66 11.83 -6.18
CA VAL A 226 6.10 12.05 -6.34
C VAL A 226 6.80 10.70 -6.45
N THR A 227 7.99 10.65 -7.03
CA THR A 227 8.83 9.44 -6.96
C THR A 227 9.03 9.06 -5.50
N TYR A 228 8.71 7.81 -5.17
CA TYR A 228 8.79 7.27 -3.82
C TYR A 228 9.50 5.91 -3.85
N GLY A 229 9.83 5.39 -2.68
CA GLY A 229 10.54 4.12 -2.51
C GLY A 229 9.61 2.99 -2.13
N HIS A 230 10.11 1.77 -2.06
CA HIS A 230 9.30 0.63 -1.64
C HIS A 230 9.13 0.68 -0.12
N PRO A 231 7.94 0.98 0.41
CA PRO A 231 7.78 0.91 1.83
C PRO A 231 7.83 -0.55 2.28
N GLN A 232 8.58 -0.77 3.34
CA GLN A 232 8.36 -1.88 4.23
C GLN A 232 7.16 -1.53 5.12
N GLN A 233 6.25 -2.48 5.26
CA GLN A 233 5.00 -2.27 5.95
C GLN A 233 4.97 -3.18 7.18
N ASP A 234 4.82 -2.56 8.35
CA ASP A 234 4.43 -3.31 9.54
C ASP A 234 2.91 -3.36 9.54
N TYR A 235 2.34 -4.55 9.42
CA TYR A 235 0.94 -4.77 9.13
C TYR A 235 0.33 -5.79 10.09
N LEU A 236 -0.91 -5.55 10.50
CA LEU A 236 -1.69 -6.50 11.27
C LEU A 236 -3.15 -6.45 10.85
N GLU A 237 -3.69 -7.62 10.52
CA GLU A 237 -5.12 -7.85 10.46
C GLU A 237 -5.62 -8.37 11.82
N VAL A 238 -6.70 -7.78 12.31
CA VAL A 238 -7.40 -8.20 13.53
C VAL A 238 -8.85 -8.55 13.19
N PRO A 239 -9.18 -9.84 13.01
CA PRO A 239 -10.53 -10.28 12.66
C PRO A 239 -11.56 -9.97 13.74
N ARG A 240 -12.72 -9.43 13.35
CA ARG A 240 -13.85 -9.15 14.26
C ARG A 240 -14.86 -10.28 14.36
N GLY A 241 -14.78 -11.28 13.48
CA GLY A 241 -15.70 -12.42 13.41
C GLY A 241 -17.03 -12.14 12.71
N ASP A 242 -17.25 -10.92 12.20
CA ASP A 242 -18.46 -10.51 11.47
C ASP A 242 -18.22 -10.32 9.95
N GLY A 243 -17.13 -10.87 9.43
CA GLY A 243 -16.69 -10.69 8.04
C GLY A 243 -15.89 -9.41 7.79
N THR A 244 -15.66 -8.60 8.82
CA THR A 244 -14.75 -7.44 8.77
C THR A 244 -13.56 -7.63 9.70
N SER A 245 -12.48 -6.92 9.40
CA SER A 245 -11.28 -6.85 10.23
C SER A 245 -10.90 -5.40 10.48
N PHE A 246 -10.24 -5.15 11.61
CA PHE A 246 -9.40 -3.97 11.73
C PHE A 246 -8.06 -4.25 11.07
N TYR A 247 -7.53 -3.24 10.40
CA TYR A 247 -6.21 -3.27 9.80
C TYR A 247 -5.39 -2.15 10.42
N ILE A 248 -4.15 -2.47 10.77
CA ILE A 248 -3.18 -1.52 11.31
C ILE A 248 -1.95 -1.64 10.42
N ALA A 249 -1.54 -0.53 9.80
CA ALA A 249 -0.35 -0.48 8.96
C ALA A 249 0.54 0.69 9.36
N ARG A 250 1.84 0.46 9.56
CA ARG A 250 2.87 1.50 9.69
C ARG A 250 3.74 1.53 8.44
N LEU A 251 3.95 2.72 7.89
CA LEU A 251 4.79 2.93 6.71
C LEU A 251 6.25 3.14 7.11
N GLY A 252 7.18 2.38 6.54
CA GLY A 252 8.61 2.58 6.70
C GLY A 252 9.34 2.52 5.36
N PHE A 253 10.28 3.44 5.09
CA PHE A 253 10.99 3.49 3.80
C PHE A 253 12.51 3.32 4.02
N HIS A 254 13.22 2.64 3.10
CA HIS A 254 14.66 2.33 3.26
C HIS A 254 15.51 2.54 1.99
N ASP A 255 14.90 2.96 0.90
CA ASP A 255 15.55 2.97 -0.42
C ASP A 255 15.43 4.34 -1.11
N VAL A 256 14.77 5.31 -0.47
CA VAL A 256 14.59 6.66 -1.00
C VAL A 256 14.93 7.76 -0.02
N THR A 257 15.27 8.92 -0.59
CA THR A 257 15.63 10.13 0.14
C THR A 257 14.43 10.73 0.89
N LEU A 258 14.68 11.61 1.86
CA LEU A 258 13.61 12.32 2.60
C LEU A 258 12.63 13.06 1.67
N ALA A 259 13.13 13.74 0.64
CA ALA A 259 12.29 14.50 -0.29
C ALA A 259 11.27 13.62 -1.05
N GLN A 260 11.59 12.35 -1.24
CA GLN A 260 10.73 11.35 -1.90
C GLN A 260 9.72 10.70 -0.94
N ARG A 261 9.85 10.94 0.37
CA ARG A 261 8.93 10.50 1.43
C ARG A 261 8.01 11.62 1.89
N GLN A 262 7.97 12.70 1.10
CA GLN A 262 7.31 13.95 1.43
C GLN A 262 6.26 14.30 0.38
N VAL A 263 5.10 14.71 0.86
CA VAL A 263 3.94 15.09 0.06
C VAL A 263 3.74 16.59 0.23
N PRO A 264 3.98 17.40 -0.83
CA PRO A 264 3.81 18.86 -0.75
C PRO A 264 2.33 19.22 -0.57
N PRO A 265 2.01 20.49 -0.21
CA PRO A 265 0.65 21.01 -0.23
C PRO A 265 -0.06 20.72 -1.56
N GLY A 266 -1.25 20.14 -1.50
CA GLY A 266 -2.04 19.69 -2.66
C GLY A 266 -1.52 18.42 -3.36
N GLY A 267 -0.38 17.88 -2.93
CA GLY A 267 0.14 16.60 -3.41
C GLY A 267 -0.68 15.42 -2.87
N THR A 268 -0.56 14.27 -3.53
CA THR A 268 -1.31 13.07 -3.18
C THR A 268 -0.43 11.86 -2.90
N PHE A 269 -0.95 10.95 -2.10
CA PHE A 269 -0.40 9.62 -1.92
C PHE A 269 -1.52 8.60 -1.75
N THR A 270 -1.21 7.33 -1.95
CA THR A 270 -2.18 6.24 -1.94
C THR A 270 -1.73 5.09 -1.08
N TYR A 271 -2.70 4.44 -0.43
CA TYR A 271 -2.50 3.14 0.20
C TYR A 271 -3.49 2.16 -0.41
N ARG A 272 -2.99 1.12 -1.05
CA ARG A 272 -3.78 0.08 -1.72
C ARG A 272 -3.71 -1.20 -0.90
N TRP A 273 -4.83 -1.88 -0.77
CA TRP A 273 -4.87 -3.24 -0.26
C TRP A 273 -5.80 -4.10 -1.11
N GLY A 274 -5.41 -5.36 -1.29
CA GLY A 274 -6.14 -6.37 -2.05
C GLY A 274 -6.74 -7.42 -1.13
N GLY A 275 -7.83 -8.04 -1.55
CA GLY A 275 -8.44 -9.13 -0.81
C GLY A 275 -9.78 -9.58 -1.38
N ALA A 276 -10.38 -10.56 -0.71
CA ALA A 276 -11.67 -11.08 -1.11
C ALA A 276 -12.78 -10.02 -0.94
N GLY A 277 -13.53 -9.78 -2.01
CA GLY A 277 -14.72 -8.93 -1.95
C GLY A 277 -15.77 -9.52 -1.01
N ASN A 278 -16.36 -8.71 -0.13
CA ASN A 278 -17.57 -9.09 0.59
C ASN A 278 -18.47 -7.88 0.86
N SER A 279 -19.74 -8.15 1.19
CA SER A 279 -20.75 -7.13 1.47
C SER A 279 -20.87 -6.74 2.95
N ALA A 280 -19.94 -7.20 3.81
CA ALA A 280 -20.00 -6.96 5.26
C ALA A 280 -19.74 -5.48 5.63
N ILE A 281 -19.10 -4.72 4.75
CA ILE A 281 -18.83 -3.30 4.93
C ILE A 281 -18.88 -2.55 3.61
N THR A 282 -19.45 -1.35 3.62
CA THR A 282 -19.54 -0.48 2.44
C THR A 282 -18.29 0.39 2.28
N MET A 283 -18.00 0.88 1.07
CA MET A 283 -16.83 1.77 0.84
C MET A 283 -16.87 3.05 1.68
N ASN A 284 -18.06 3.62 1.93
CA ASN A 284 -18.19 4.79 2.81
C ASN A 284 -17.82 4.42 4.25
N GLN A 285 -18.22 3.25 4.74
CA GLN A 285 -17.81 2.79 6.08
C GLN A 285 -16.33 2.47 6.16
N ILE A 286 -15.70 2.00 5.08
CA ILE A 286 -14.25 1.82 5.00
C ILE A 286 -13.57 3.19 5.14
N ARG A 287 -13.91 4.14 4.25
CA ARG A 287 -13.41 5.53 4.25
C ARG A 287 -13.56 6.17 5.63
N ASP A 288 -14.79 6.16 6.15
CA ASP A 288 -15.11 6.83 7.40
C ASP A 288 -14.52 6.12 8.63
N SER A 289 -14.07 4.87 8.51
CA SER A 289 -13.39 4.18 9.61
C SER A 289 -11.91 4.55 9.73
N LEU A 290 -11.30 5.12 8.69
CA LEU A 290 -9.86 5.36 8.66
C LEU A 290 -9.44 6.40 9.72
N LYS A 291 -8.36 6.07 10.43
CA LYS A 291 -7.59 6.96 11.27
C LYS A 291 -6.15 7.01 10.76
N PHE A 292 -5.73 8.18 10.30
CA PHE A 292 -4.35 8.45 9.88
C PHE A 292 -3.59 9.18 10.99
N THR A 293 -2.38 8.72 11.31
CA THR A 293 -1.51 9.38 12.29
C THR A 293 -0.11 9.56 11.71
N ALA A 294 0.25 10.79 11.34
CA ALA A 294 1.61 11.17 11.00
C ALA A 294 2.52 11.12 12.24
N ASP A 295 3.77 10.69 12.06
CA ASP A 295 4.82 10.82 13.08
C ASP A 295 5.29 12.29 13.13
N LEU A 296 4.82 13.04 14.14
CA LEU A 296 5.13 14.47 14.26
C LEU A 296 6.44 14.75 15.01
N THR A 297 6.88 13.79 15.84
CA THR A 297 7.96 14.00 16.84
C THR A 297 9.17 13.11 16.62
N LEU A 298 9.20 12.29 15.56
CA LEU A 298 10.23 11.28 15.29
C LEU A 298 10.23 10.11 16.29
N ASP A 299 9.11 9.89 16.98
CA ASP A 299 8.94 8.77 17.91
C ASP A 299 8.48 7.49 17.19
N ALA A 300 8.51 7.48 15.85
CA ALA A 300 8.21 6.31 15.02
C ALA A 300 6.78 5.75 15.21
N ASN A 301 5.87 6.57 15.76
CA ASN A 301 4.57 6.14 16.27
C ASN A 301 4.67 4.85 17.14
N GLN A 302 5.77 4.71 17.87
CA GLN A 302 6.13 3.48 18.56
C GLN A 302 5.09 3.08 19.61
N SER A 303 4.48 4.06 20.28
CA SER A 303 3.42 3.80 21.26
C SER A 303 2.19 3.12 20.64
N MET A 304 1.78 3.50 19.43
CA MET A 304 0.65 2.88 18.74
C MET A 304 0.97 1.44 18.34
N VAL A 305 2.15 1.23 17.77
CA VAL A 305 2.59 -0.10 17.33
C VAL A 305 2.80 -1.04 18.52
N LEU A 306 3.32 -0.56 19.65
CA LEU A 306 3.40 -1.36 20.87
C LEU A 306 2.03 -1.64 21.50
N HIS A 307 1.06 -0.75 21.33
CA HIS A 307 -0.27 -0.91 21.90
C HIS A 307 -1.13 -1.92 21.13
N TYR A 308 -1.19 -1.81 19.81
CA TYR A 308 -2.00 -2.69 18.97
C TYR A 308 -1.24 -3.91 18.44
N GLY A 309 0.09 -3.84 18.45
CA GLY A 309 0.95 -4.81 17.80
C GLY A 309 0.96 -4.71 16.28
N THR A 310 2.03 -5.23 15.68
CA THR A 310 2.21 -5.35 14.23
C THR A 310 3.06 -6.57 13.90
N ASN A 311 2.80 -7.19 12.76
CA ASN A 311 3.70 -8.18 12.17
C ASN A 311 4.32 -7.59 10.92
N ARG A 312 5.57 -7.89 10.66
CA ARG A 312 6.19 -7.40 9.45
C ARG A 312 5.88 -8.30 8.26
N LEU A 313 5.39 -7.70 7.19
CA LEU A 313 5.40 -8.33 5.89
C LEU A 313 6.75 -8.05 5.24
N THR A 314 7.50 -9.11 4.92
CA THR A 314 8.57 -9.01 3.93
C THR A 314 7.90 -8.88 2.57
N ASN A 315 7.79 -7.64 2.09
CA ASN A 315 7.46 -7.33 0.69
C ASN A 315 8.60 -7.75 -0.23
#